data_AF-A0A068QQZ6-F1
#
_entry.id   AF-A0A068QQZ6-F1
#
_cell.length_a   1.000
_cell.length_b   1.000
_cell.length_c   1.000
_cell.angle_alpha   90.00
_cell.angle_beta   90.00
_cell.angle_gamma   90.00
#
_symmetry.space_group_name_H-M   'P 1'
#
loop_
_entity.id
_entity.type
_entity.pdbx_description
1 polymer ?
#
loop_
_entity_poly.entity_id
_entity_poly.type
_entity_poly.pdbx_seq_one_letter_code
_entity_poly.pdbx_strand_id
1 'polypeptide(L)'
;MQLNEKGYYFVILLLGLFSSISIQKTVRDKIDNIPTTQAYYIACIIAFSASIALMAIGLFNADLLPSEKGFYGIAFFLCLFGSIAVQKNIRDMEHIKSPIKKELNTKLISEDD
;
A
#
# COMPACT_ATOMS: atom_id res chain seq x y z
N MET A 1 7.48 -12.07 24.34
CA MET A 1 6.16 -12.05 23.69
C MET A 1 5.63 -13.44 23.43
N GLN A 2 4.37 -13.65 23.77
CA GLN A 2 3.60 -14.82 23.40
C GLN A 2 3.32 -14.83 21.88
N LEU A 3 2.95 -15.99 21.31
CA LEU A 3 2.78 -16.13 19.86
C LEU A 3 1.58 -15.32 19.32
N ASN A 4 0.53 -15.19 20.12
CA ASN A 4 -0.64 -14.34 19.86
C ASN A 4 -0.26 -12.85 19.72
N GLU A 5 0.61 -12.34 20.59
CA GLU A 5 1.11 -10.97 20.55
C GLU A 5 1.92 -10.71 19.28
N LYS A 6 2.78 -11.65 18.89
CA LYS A 6 3.53 -11.55 17.62
C LYS A 6 2.59 -11.55 16.42
N GLY A 7 1.58 -12.40 16.43
CA GLY A 7 0.53 -12.44 15.41
C GLY A 7 -0.24 -11.11 15.31
N TYR A 8 -0.53 -10.47 16.44
CA TYR A 8 -1.20 -9.18 16.48
C TYR A 8 -0.45 -8.08 15.71
N TYR A 9 0.86 -7.90 15.95
CA TYR A 9 1.65 -6.91 15.20
C TYR A 9 1.75 -7.24 13.72
N PHE A 10 1.86 -8.52 13.38
CA PHE A 10 1.93 -8.96 11.99
C PHE A 10 0.61 -8.68 11.24
N VAL A 11 -0.54 -8.97 11.85
CA VAL A 11 -1.85 -8.68 11.23
C VAL A 11 -2.07 -7.18 11.07
N ILE A 12 -1.66 -6.36 12.04
CA ILE A 12 -1.74 -4.89 11.92
C ILE A 12 -0.85 -4.38 10.80
N LEU A 13 0.37 -4.93 10.66
CA LEU A 13 1.25 -4.61 9.56
C LEU A 13 0.56 -4.92 8.22
N LEU A 14 0.01 -6.13 8.05
CA LEU A 14 -0.69 -6.51 6.83
C LEU A 14 -1.90 -5.62 6.53
N LEU A 15 -2.68 -5.27 7.55
CA LEU A 15 -3.81 -4.34 7.43
C LEU A 15 -3.36 -2.95 6.95
N GLY A 16 -2.27 -2.42 7.53
CA GLY A 16 -1.70 -1.13 7.15
C GLY A 16 -1.17 -1.13 5.72
N LEU A 17 -0.48 -2.21 5.31
CA LEU A 17 0.02 -2.34 3.94
C LEU A 17 -1.11 -2.43 2.93
N PHE A 18 -2.10 -3.30 3.16
CA PHE A 18 -3.24 -3.47 2.28
C PHE A 18 -4.04 -2.17 2.14
N SER A 19 -4.39 -1.53 3.26
CA SER A 19 -5.17 -0.28 3.24
C SER A 19 -4.41 0.88 2.58
N SER A 20 -3.11 1.03 2.84
CA SER A 20 -2.25 2.01 2.16
C SER A 20 -2.23 1.82 0.64
N ILE A 21 -2.20 0.56 0.18
CA ILE A 21 -2.28 0.21 -1.23
C ILE A 21 -3.64 0.56 -1.82
N SER A 22 -4.70 0.16 -1.15
CA SER A 22 -6.07 0.41 -1.59
C SER A 22 -6.42 1.90 -1.67
N ILE A 23 -5.94 2.74 -0.74
CA ILE A 23 -6.15 4.19 -0.78
C ILE A 23 -5.56 4.78 -2.06
N GLN A 24 -4.29 4.48 -2.33
CA GLN A 24 -3.61 5.00 -3.52
C GLN A 24 -4.23 4.49 -4.81
N LYS A 25 -4.62 3.21 -4.84
CA LYS A 25 -5.34 2.65 -5.97
C LYS A 25 -6.66 3.39 -6.20
N THR A 26 -7.46 3.59 -5.16
CA THR A 26 -8.76 4.27 -5.29
C THR A 26 -8.62 5.73 -5.74
N VAL A 27 -7.60 6.45 -5.24
CA VAL A 27 -7.32 7.82 -5.66
C VAL A 27 -6.92 7.86 -7.15
N ARG A 28 -6.08 6.92 -7.58
CA ARG A 28 -5.69 6.78 -8.99
C ARG A 28 -6.89 6.46 -9.87
N ASP A 29 -7.66 5.43 -9.51
CA ASP A 29 -8.84 5.00 -10.26
C ASP A 29 -9.83 6.17 -10.44
N LYS A 30 -9.98 7.02 -9.42
CA LYS A 30 -10.78 8.25 -9.51
C LYS A 30 -10.22 9.28 -10.51
N ILE A 31 -8.90 9.42 -10.61
CA ILE A 31 -8.22 10.31 -11.59
C ILE A 31 -8.37 9.75 -13.01
N ASP A 32 -8.27 8.43 -13.17
CA ASP A 32 -8.41 7.72 -14.46
C ASP A 32 -9.87 7.54 -14.90
N ASN A 33 -10.83 8.14 -14.20
CA ASN A 33 -12.28 8.03 -14.43
C ASN A 33 -12.82 6.58 -14.37
N ILE A 34 -12.16 5.71 -13.62
CA ILE A 34 -12.65 4.37 -13.31
C ILE A 34 -13.70 4.49 -12.20
N PRO A 35 -14.86 3.81 -12.31
CA PRO A 35 -15.91 3.91 -11.29
C PRO A 35 -15.41 3.41 -9.94
N THR A 36 -15.42 4.30 -8.95
CA THR A 36 -15.03 4.01 -7.57
C THR A 36 -16.16 4.34 -6.60
N THR A 37 -16.31 3.53 -5.56
CA THR A 37 -17.34 3.75 -4.53
C THR A 37 -16.77 4.56 -3.37
N GLN A 38 -17.41 5.68 -3.02
CA GLN A 38 -17.00 6.53 -1.90
C GLN A 38 -16.94 5.76 -0.57
N ALA A 39 -17.86 4.80 -0.35
CA ALA A 39 -17.87 3.95 0.83
C ALA A 39 -16.60 3.08 0.93
N TYR A 40 -16.08 2.57 -0.18
CA TYR A 40 -14.83 1.79 -0.20
C TYR A 40 -13.63 2.66 0.19
N TYR A 41 -13.53 3.86 -0.39
CA TYR A 41 -12.47 4.82 -0.06
C TYR A 41 -12.44 5.14 1.44
N ILE A 42 -13.61 5.43 2.03
CA ILE A 42 -13.76 5.71 3.46
C ILE A 42 -13.35 4.49 4.29
N ALA A 43 -13.80 3.28 3.93
CA ALA A 43 -13.42 2.06 4.62
C ALA A 43 -11.90 1.85 4.63
N CYS A 44 -11.22 2.11 3.51
CA CYS A 44 -9.77 2.00 3.42
C CYS A 44 -9.04 3.03 4.28
N ILE A 45 -9.52 4.29 4.33
CA ILE A 45 -8.96 5.33 5.21
C ILE A 45 -9.12 4.92 6.68
N ILE A 46 -10.31 4.46 7.07
CA ILE A 46 -10.56 4.03 8.45
C ILE A 46 -9.66 2.85 8.81
N ALA A 47 -9.52 1.86 7.93
CA ALA A 47 -8.64 0.71 8.15
C ALA A 47 -7.16 1.13 8.29
N PHE A 48 -6.70 2.08 7.47
CA PHE A 48 -5.35 2.61 7.54
C PHE A 48 -5.10 3.36 8.86
N SER A 49 -5.99 4.27 9.23
CA SER A 49 -5.93 4.98 10.52
C SER A 49 -5.99 4.02 11.70
N ALA A 50 -6.85 2.99 11.65
CA ALA A 50 -6.94 1.96 12.67
C ALA A 50 -5.64 1.16 12.80
N SER A 51 -4.97 0.83 11.69
CA SER A 51 -3.69 0.11 11.74
C SER A 51 -2.60 0.91 12.46
N ILE A 52 -2.53 2.23 12.21
CA ILE A 52 -1.57 3.12 12.89
C ILE A 52 -1.92 3.23 14.38
N ALA A 53 -3.19 3.42 14.71
CA ALA A 53 -3.64 3.54 16.10
C ALA A 53 -3.39 2.25 16.89
N LEU A 54 -3.75 1.09 16.32
CA LEU A 54 -3.52 -0.22 16.96
C LEU A 54 -2.03 -0.52 17.11
N MET A 55 -1.19 -0.16 16.13
CA MET A 55 0.26 -0.29 16.27
C MET A 55 0.79 0.54 17.45
N ALA A 56 0.38 1.80 17.55
CA ALA A 56 0.80 2.68 18.64
C ALA A 56 0.32 2.17 20.01
N ILE A 57 -0.94 1.76 20.12
CA ILE A 57 -1.53 1.21 21.36
C ILE A 57 -0.83 -0.10 21.74
N GLY A 58 -0.62 -1.00 20.78
CA GLY A 58 0.08 -2.27 21.00
C GLY A 58 1.47 -2.04 21.58
N LEU A 59 2.26 -1.18 20.94
CA LEU A 59 3.63 -0.87 21.37
C LEU A 59 3.68 -0.17 22.74
N PHE A 60 2.71 0.70 23.02
CA PHE A 60 2.60 1.37 24.31
C PHE A 60 2.38 0.36 25.45
N ASN A 61 1.46 -0.59 25.26
CA ASN A 61 1.10 -1.60 26.26
C ASN A 61 2.05 -2.81 26.31
N ALA A 62 2.95 -2.97 25.33
CA ALA A 62 3.82 -4.13 25.30
C ALA A 62 4.89 -4.10 26.39
N ASP A 63 5.12 -5.21 27.09
CA ASP A 63 6.26 -5.36 28.00
C ASP A 63 7.52 -5.74 27.22
N LEU A 64 8.07 -4.79 26.45
CA LEU A 64 9.31 -4.91 25.68
C LEU A 64 10.32 -3.85 26.09
N LEU A 65 11.60 -4.12 25.79
CA LEU A 65 12.64 -3.12 25.92
C LEU A 65 12.34 -1.91 25.02
N PRO A 66 12.69 -0.68 25.45
CA PRO A 66 12.46 0.52 24.64
C PRO A 66 13.08 0.44 23.23
N SER A 67 14.24 -0.20 23.09
CA SER A 67 14.90 -0.43 21.80
C SER A 67 14.11 -1.35 20.87
N GLU A 68 13.52 -2.43 21.41
CA GLU A 68 12.70 -3.36 20.64
C GLU A 68 11.39 -2.70 20.20
N LYS A 69 10.77 -1.91 21.08
CA LYS A 69 9.59 -1.09 20.72
C LYS A 69 9.93 -0.14 19.57
N GLY A 70 11.03 0.61 19.69
CA GLY A 70 11.48 1.49 18.63
C GLY A 70 11.69 0.77 17.29
N PHE A 71 12.30 -0.42 17.33
CA PHE A 71 12.53 -1.24 16.14
C PHE A 71 11.22 -1.62 15.43
N TYR A 72 10.21 -2.10 16.17
CA TYR A 72 8.89 -2.43 15.60
C TYR A 72 8.19 -1.22 14.98
N GLY A 73 8.23 -0.07 15.66
CA GLY A 73 7.65 1.17 15.14
C GLY A 73 8.30 1.61 13.83
N ILE A 74 9.63 1.70 13.82
CA ILE A 74 10.39 2.10 12.62
C ILE A 74 10.18 1.09 11.48
N ALA A 75 10.21 -0.21 11.76
CA ALA A 75 9.96 -1.25 10.76
C ALA A 75 8.57 -1.11 10.14
N PHE A 76 7.53 -0.88 10.96
CA PHE A 76 6.17 -0.64 10.47
C PHE A 76 6.11 0.57 9.53
N PHE A 77 6.70 1.71 9.91
CA PHE A 77 6.77 2.90 9.06
C PHE A 77 7.52 2.65 7.75
N LEU A 78 8.67 1.96 7.80
CA LEU A 78 9.45 1.62 6.62
C LEU A 78 8.69 0.71 5.67
N CYS A 79 7.95 -0.28 6.20
CA CYS A 79 7.10 -1.14 5.38
C CYS A 79 5.96 -0.34 4.72
N LEU A 80 5.31 0.57 5.45
CA LEU A 80 4.29 1.45 4.87
C LEU A 80 4.88 2.30 3.74
N PHE A 81 6.01 2.97 3.98
CA PHE A 81 6.69 3.74 2.94
C PHE A 81 7.07 2.87 1.74
N GLY A 82 7.62 1.69 1.99
CA GLY A 82 8.00 0.72 0.97
C GLY A 82 6.81 0.30 0.10
N SER A 83 5.64 0.06 0.68
CA SER A 83 4.44 -0.32 -0.09
C SER A 83 3.97 0.81 -1.00
N ILE A 84 4.03 2.06 -0.54
CA ILE A 84 3.71 3.25 -1.34
C ILE A 84 4.70 3.41 -2.49
N ALA A 85 6.00 3.29 -2.20
CA ALA A 85 7.05 3.40 -3.22
C ALA A 85 6.93 2.32 -4.29
N VAL A 86 6.72 1.05 -3.89
CA VAL A 86 6.52 -0.06 -4.83
C VAL A 86 5.29 0.17 -5.70
N GLN A 87 4.17 0.63 -5.13
CA GLN A 87 2.98 0.94 -5.93
C GLN A 87 3.21 2.05 -6.96
N LYS A 88 3.90 3.12 -6.57
CA LYS A 88 4.26 4.19 -7.50
C LYS A 88 5.17 3.67 -8.60
N ASN A 89 6.19 2.88 -8.26
CA ASN A 89 7.09 2.28 -9.24
C ASN A 89 6.34 1.37 -10.24
N ILE A 90 5.45 0.50 -9.74
CA ILE A 90 4.64 -0.38 -10.60
C ILE A 90 3.74 0.45 -11.53
N ARG A 91 3.08 1.49 -11.00
CA ARG A 91 2.26 2.42 -11.79
C ARG A 91 3.08 3.09 -12.90
N ASP A 92 4.24 3.64 -12.54
CA ASP A 92 5.06 4.40 -13.48
C ASP A 92 5.60 3.50 -14.61
N MET A 93 5.94 2.25 -14.31
CA MET A 93 6.31 1.25 -15.32
C MET A 93 5.16 0.89 -16.28
N GLU A 94 3.92 0.92 -15.83
CA GLU A 94 2.74 0.64 -16.66
C GLU A 94 2.51 1.75 -17.69
N HIS A 95 2.69 3.01 -17.28
CA HIS A 95 2.65 4.16 -18.19
C HIS A 95 3.78 4.17 -19.22
N ILE A 96 4.93 3.53 -18.96
CA ILE A 96 6.03 3.39 -19.92
C ILE A 96 5.75 2.26 -20.94
N LYS A 97 5.08 1.17 -20.54
CA LYS A 97 4.72 0.07 -21.45
C LYS A 97 3.65 0.48 -22.47
N SER A 98 2.71 1.34 -22.07
CA SER A 98 1.63 1.83 -22.95
C SER A 98 2.12 2.51 -24.24
N PRO A 99 3.03 3.50 -24.23
CA PRO A 99 3.52 4.16 -25.43
C PRO A 99 4.32 3.21 -26.33
N ILE A 100 5.15 2.32 -25.78
CA ILE A 100 5.91 1.32 -26.56
C ILE A 100 4.96 0.39 -27.31
N LYS A 101 3.90 -0.10 -26.66
CA LYS A 101 2.91 -0.97 -27.30
C LYS A 101 2.15 -0.23 -28.42
N LYS A 102 1.89 1.06 -28.23
CA LYS A 102 1.20 1.89 -29.23
C LYS A 102 2.07 2.13 -30.46
N GLU A 103 3.35 2.47 -30.29
CA GLU A 103 4.30 2.61 -31.41
C GLU A 103 4.55 1.31 -32.16
N LEU A 104 4.67 0.18 -31.44
CA LEU A 104 4.86 -1.13 -32.07
C LEU A 104 3.64 -1.55 -32.90
N ASN A 105 2.44 -1.36 -32.37
CA ASN A 105 1.21 -1.61 -33.12
C ASN A 105 1.10 -0.70 -34.36
N THR A 106 1.48 0.58 -34.25
CA THR A 106 1.49 1.48 -35.42
C THR A 106 2.50 1.04 -36.48
N LYS A 107 3.70 0.61 -36.08
CA LYS A 107 4.71 0.09 -37.02
C LYS A 107 4.27 -1.18 -37.73
N LEU A 108 3.69 -2.13 -37.01
CA LEU A 108 3.18 -3.38 -37.59
C LEU A 108 2.09 -3.11 -38.64
N ILE A 109 1.16 -2.18 -38.36
CA ILE A 109 0.11 -1.81 -39.30
C ILE A 109 0.69 -1.12 -40.55
N SER A 110 1.77 -0.35 -40.42
CA SER A 110 2.43 0.31 -41.57
C SER A 110 3.36 -0.59 -42.39
N GLU A 111 3.74 -1.76 -41.87
CA GLU A 111 4.56 -2.75 -42.61
C GLU A 111 3.69 -3.76 -43.39
N ASP A 112 2.39 -3.83 -43.10
CA ASP A 112 1.41 -4.71 -43.77
C ASP A 112 0.69 -4.04 -44.98
N ASP A 113 0.91 -2.74 -45.23
CA ASP A 113 0.43 -1.95 -46.40
C ASP A 113 1.55 -1.71 -47.45
#